data_AF-A0A1X1Y9Y7-F1
#
_entry.id   AF-A0A1X1Y9Y7-F1
#
_cell.length_a   1.000
_cell.length_b   1.000
_cell.length_c   1.000
_cell.angle_alpha   90.00
_cell.angle_beta   90.00
_cell.angle_gamma   90.00
#
_symmetry.space_group_name_H-M   'P 1'
#
loop_
_entity.id
_entity.type
_entity.pdbx_description
1 polymer ?
#
loop_
_entity_poly.entity_id
_entity_poly.type
_entity_poly.pdbx_seq_one_letter_code
_entity_poly.pdbx_strand_id
1 'polypeptide(L)'
;MKRLGWSAAAFLAYNAVMLPIERGMRKTGGPGIIAFELAGSASRAEEILTAWGAEGRRWARWSLWLDFGYMLTYGTLVGLLINAVRGRRGDTAALRLLPIGAVAGDAIEGVALLKVLDGVDRDANARRARSAALTKFALLAVALAYVGIRSVQRVSRA
;
A
#
# COMPACT_ATOMS: atom_id res chain seq x y z
N MET A 1 -1.06 19.48 14.51
CA MET A 1 -0.25 20.05 13.40
C MET A 1 1.15 19.44 13.34
N LYS A 2 2.05 19.62 14.33
CA LYS A 2 3.44 19.10 14.27
C LYS A 2 3.56 17.59 13.96
N ARG A 3 2.81 16.73 14.67
CA ARG A 3 2.81 15.27 14.44
C ARG A 3 2.38 14.88 13.01
N LEU A 4 1.36 15.56 12.47
CA LEU A 4 0.87 15.33 11.11
C LEU A 4 1.91 15.76 10.07
N GLY A 5 2.58 16.89 10.30
CA GLY A 5 3.69 17.36 9.47
C GLY A 5 4.84 16.34 9.41
N TRP A 6 5.27 15.83 10.57
CA TRP A 6 6.31 14.78 10.62
C TRP A 6 5.89 13.48 9.93
N SER A 7 4.64 13.02 10.10
CA SER A 7 4.17 11.83 9.38
C SER A 7 4.11 12.03 7.87
N ALA A 8 3.72 13.22 7.40
CA ALA A 8 3.70 13.54 5.98
C ALA A 8 5.12 13.60 5.41
N ALA A 9 6.06 14.21 6.13
CA ALA A 9 7.48 14.24 5.75
C ALA A 9 8.06 12.81 5.66
N ALA A 10 7.78 11.95 6.64
CA ALA A 10 8.22 10.56 6.62
C ALA A 10 7.64 9.79 5.43
N PHE A 11 6.34 9.95 5.17
CA PHE A 11 5.67 9.35 4.00
C PHE A 11 6.29 9.81 2.67
N LEU A 12 6.55 11.11 2.52
CA LEU A 12 7.16 11.68 1.31
C LEU A 12 8.61 11.22 1.15
N ALA A 13 9.39 11.17 2.23
CA ALA A 13 10.76 10.66 2.22
C ALA A 13 10.79 9.19 1.79
N TYR A 14 9.87 8.37 2.31
CA TYR A 14 9.76 6.97 1.92
C TYR A 14 9.40 6.82 0.43
N ASN A 15 8.45 7.61 -0.07
CA ASN A 15 8.12 7.65 -1.50
C ASN A 15 9.34 8.02 -2.34
N ALA A 16 10.15 9.00 -1.91
CA ALA A 16 11.36 9.38 -2.62
C ALA A 16 12.38 8.23 -2.72
N VAL A 17 12.43 7.34 -1.72
CA VAL A 17 13.25 6.11 -1.73
C VAL A 17 12.64 5.01 -2.60
N MET A 18 11.32 4.84 -2.58
CA MET A 18 10.64 3.78 -3.35
C MET A 18 10.59 4.08 -4.86
N LEU A 19 10.50 5.34 -5.25
CA LEU A 19 10.44 5.77 -6.66
C LEU A 19 11.61 5.26 -7.54
N PRO A 20 12.89 5.36 -7.15
CA PRO A 20 13.99 4.83 -7.95
C PRO A 20 13.94 3.29 -8.07
N ILE A 21 13.44 2.58 -7.06
CA ILE A 21 13.27 1.12 -7.07
C ILE A 21 12.20 0.71 -8.08
N GLU A 22 11.04 1.35 -8.04
CA GLU A 22 9.95 1.15 -9.01
C GLU A 22 10.43 1.46 -10.44
N ARG A 23 11.21 2.54 -10.63
CA ARG A 23 11.81 2.87 -11.93
C ARG A 23 12.84 1.81 -12.36
N GLY A 24 13.68 1.33 -11.45
CA GLY A 24 14.66 0.29 -11.72
C GLY A 24 13.99 -0.99 -12.21
N MET A 25 12.91 -1.39 -11.56
CA MET A 25 12.10 -2.54 -11.96
C MET A 25 11.48 -2.34 -13.34
N ARG A 26 10.83 -1.20 -13.61
CA ARG A 26 10.23 -0.93 -14.94
C ARG A 26 11.25 -0.88 -16.07
N LYS A 27 12.47 -0.41 -15.80
CA LYS A 27 13.57 -0.39 -16.79
C LYS A 27 13.98 -1.79 -17.26
N THR A 28 13.67 -2.84 -16.49
CA THR A 28 13.93 -4.22 -16.91
C THR A 28 12.97 -4.74 -17.98
N GLY A 29 11.95 -3.94 -18.35
CA GLY A 29 10.96 -4.29 -19.38
C GLY A 29 9.66 -4.89 -18.83
N GLY A 30 9.64 -5.28 -17.56
CA GLY A 30 8.42 -5.73 -16.88
C GLY A 30 7.61 -4.60 -16.22
N PRO A 31 6.39 -4.89 -15.74
CA PRO A 31 5.50 -3.89 -15.16
C PRO A 31 5.93 -3.45 -13.75
N GLY A 32 5.20 -2.50 -13.14
CA GLY A 32 5.44 -2.03 -11.77
C GLY A 32 4.99 -3.01 -10.68
N ILE A 33 5.28 -2.72 -9.41
CA ILE A 33 4.94 -3.62 -8.29
C ILE A 33 3.44 -3.87 -8.22
N ILE A 34 2.62 -2.83 -8.40
CA ILE A 34 1.15 -2.90 -8.36
C ILE A 34 0.59 -3.94 -9.34
N ALA A 35 1.19 -4.10 -10.53
CA ALA A 35 0.73 -5.11 -11.48
C ALA A 35 0.94 -6.53 -10.96
N PHE A 36 1.99 -6.74 -10.17
CA PHE A 36 2.28 -8.02 -9.51
C PHE A 36 1.34 -8.27 -8.33
N GLU A 37 1.02 -7.25 -7.53
CA GLU A 37 0.01 -7.33 -6.47
C GLU A 37 -1.35 -7.77 -7.02
N LEU A 38 -1.68 -7.29 -8.22
CA LEU A 38 -2.96 -7.56 -8.89
C LEU A 38 -2.93 -8.79 -9.82
N ALA A 39 -1.82 -9.52 -9.90
CA ALA A 39 -1.67 -10.65 -10.82
C ALA A 39 -2.74 -11.72 -10.60
N GLY A 40 -2.99 -12.11 -9.34
CA GLY A 40 -4.15 -12.93 -8.96
C GLY A 40 -4.15 -14.39 -9.43
N SER A 41 -3.19 -14.83 -10.24
CA SER A 41 -3.01 -16.22 -10.69
C SER A 41 -1.53 -16.54 -10.87
N ALA A 42 -1.20 -17.84 -10.86
CA ALA A 42 0.17 -18.27 -11.18
C ALA A 42 0.61 -17.87 -12.58
N SER A 43 -0.26 -18.04 -13.59
CA SER A 43 0.07 -17.71 -14.99
C SER A 43 0.48 -16.25 -15.16
N ARG A 44 -0.33 -15.33 -14.62
CA ARG A 44 -0.05 -13.89 -14.71
C ARG A 44 1.17 -13.49 -13.88
N ALA A 45 1.36 -14.11 -12.71
CA ALA A 45 2.56 -13.91 -11.93
C ALA A 45 3.81 -14.34 -12.70
N GLU A 46 3.80 -15.51 -13.35
CA GLU A 46 4.93 -16.01 -14.12
C GLU A 46 5.24 -15.16 -15.36
N GLU A 47 4.22 -14.65 -16.07
CA GLU A 47 4.43 -13.68 -17.15
C GLU A 47 5.22 -12.45 -16.65
N ILE A 48 4.84 -11.92 -15.48
CA ILE A 48 5.51 -10.75 -14.87
C ILE A 48 6.93 -11.11 -14.43
N LEU A 49 7.11 -12.24 -13.74
CA LEU A 49 8.42 -12.70 -13.28
C LEU A 49 9.39 -12.96 -14.45
N THR A 50 8.86 -13.44 -15.58
CA THR A 50 9.61 -13.65 -16.82
C THR A 50 10.00 -12.33 -17.45
N ALA A 51 9.06 -11.38 -17.56
CA ALA A 51 9.32 -10.04 -18.09
C ALA A 51 10.35 -9.26 -17.26
N TRP A 52 10.38 -9.46 -15.95
CA TRP A 52 11.37 -8.85 -15.06
C TRP A 52 12.77 -9.44 -15.15
N GLY A 53 12.91 -10.69 -15.61
CA GLY A 53 14.19 -11.40 -15.56
C GLY A 53 14.79 -11.44 -14.15
N ALA A 54 16.09 -11.69 -14.02
CA ALA A 54 16.75 -11.75 -12.71
C ALA A 54 16.82 -10.38 -12.01
N GLU A 55 17.08 -9.31 -12.78
CA GLU A 55 17.25 -7.97 -12.22
C GLU A 55 15.94 -7.39 -11.69
N GLY A 56 14.84 -7.47 -12.44
CA GLY A 56 13.55 -6.94 -12.03
C GLY A 56 13.00 -7.67 -10.81
N ARG A 57 13.23 -8.99 -10.71
CA ARG A 57 12.91 -9.78 -9.52
C ARG A 57 13.69 -9.33 -8.27
N ARG A 58 14.94 -8.89 -8.45
CA ARG A 58 15.74 -8.32 -7.34
C ARG A 58 15.17 -6.98 -6.90
N TRP A 59 14.81 -6.11 -7.83
CA TRP A 59 14.13 -4.84 -7.52
C TRP A 59 12.78 -5.07 -6.83
N ALA A 60 11.97 -6.00 -7.32
CA ALA A 60 10.69 -6.37 -6.70
C ALA A 60 10.89 -6.85 -5.25
N ARG A 61 11.88 -7.71 -4.99
CA ARG A 61 12.19 -8.18 -3.63
C ARG A 61 12.60 -7.02 -2.71
N TRP A 62 13.44 -6.10 -3.17
CA TRP A 62 13.79 -4.90 -2.40
C TRP A 62 12.58 -4.01 -2.12
N SER A 63 11.73 -3.81 -3.13
CA SER A 63 10.48 -3.06 -2.98
C SER A 63 9.59 -3.67 -1.90
N LEU A 64 9.35 -4.99 -1.93
CA LEU A 64 8.51 -5.68 -0.95
C LEU A 64 9.07 -5.60 0.48
N TRP A 65 10.40 -5.71 0.65
CA TRP A 65 11.01 -5.58 1.97
C TRP A 65 10.88 -4.17 2.54
N LEU A 66 11.08 -3.16 1.70
CA LEU A 66 10.88 -1.76 2.09
C LEU A 66 9.40 -1.46 2.33
N ASP A 67 8.49 -2.14 1.63
CA ASP A 67 7.06 -1.89 1.78
C ASP A 67 6.55 -2.14 3.22
N PHE A 68 7.14 -3.09 3.96
CA PHE A 68 6.86 -3.27 5.39
C PHE A 68 7.17 -2.03 6.25
N GLY A 69 8.17 -1.24 5.87
CA GLY A 69 8.43 0.06 6.49
C GLY A 69 7.50 1.15 5.96
N TYR A 70 7.25 1.14 4.65
CA TYR A 70 6.38 2.10 3.99
C TYR A 70 4.96 2.09 4.57
N MET A 71 4.41 0.90 4.84
CA MET A 71 3.06 0.74 5.36
C MET A 71 2.83 1.44 6.70
N LEU A 72 3.87 1.51 7.54
CA LEU A 72 3.80 2.22 8.81
C LEU A 72 3.70 3.74 8.61
N THR A 73 4.34 4.27 7.56
CA THR A 73 4.31 5.70 7.27
C THR A 73 2.94 6.15 6.79
N TYR A 74 2.36 5.48 5.77
CA TYR A 74 1.04 5.85 5.28
C TYR A 74 -0.06 5.51 6.29
N GLY A 75 0.04 4.37 6.99
CA GLY A 75 -0.93 3.98 8.01
C GLY A 75 -1.03 5.01 9.14
N THR A 76 0.13 5.49 9.60
CA THR A 76 0.21 6.57 10.59
C THR A 76 -0.35 7.89 10.04
N LEU A 77 0.03 8.26 8.82
CA LEU A 77 -0.44 9.49 8.18
C LEU A 77 -1.98 9.50 8.04
N VAL A 78 -2.56 8.44 7.48
CA VAL A 78 -4.01 8.31 7.31
C VAL A 78 -4.71 8.30 8.67
N GLY A 79 -4.17 7.58 9.66
CA GLY A 79 -4.71 7.60 11.02
C GLY A 79 -4.72 8.99 11.66
N LEU A 80 -3.67 9.78 11.45
CA LEU A 80 -3.58 11.16 11.93
C LEU A 80 -4.52 12.10 11.17
N LEU A 81 -4.69 11.91 9.86
CA LEU A 81 -5.66 12.67 9.05
C LEU A 81 -7.10 12.43 9.53
N ILE A 82 -7.49 11.16 9.71
CA ILE A 82 -8.80 10.79 10.26
C ILE A 82 -9.00 11.46 11.62
N ASN A 83 -8.01 11.37 12.52
CA ASN A 83 -8.08 12.01 13.83
C ASN A 83 -8.17 13.54 13.77
N ALA A 84 -7.52 14.17 12.79
CA ALA A 84 -7.58 15.60 12.59
C ALA A 84 -8.97 16.06 12.15
N VAL A 85 -9.63 15.32 11.25
CA VAL A 85 -10.93 15.70 10.67
C VAL A 85 -12.15 15.19 11.46
N ARG A 86 -11.96 14.23 12.36
CA ARG A 86 -13.04 13.70 13.21
C ARG A 86 -13.58 14.77 14.16
N GLY A 87 -14.88 14.96 14.22
CA GLY A 87 -15.59 15.77 15.20
C GLY A 87 -15.80 15.00 16.52
N ARG A 88 -16.06 15.73 17.61
CA ARG A 88 -16.27 15.13 18.95
C ARG A 88 -17.64 14.44 19.11
N ARG A 89 -18.62 14.69 18.22
CA ARG A 89 -19.97 14.09 18.26
C ARG A 89 -20.34 13.53 16.88
N GLY A 90 -20.69 12.25 16.83
CA GLY A 90 -21.29 11.58 15.65
C GLY A 90 -20.36 10.71 14.79
N ASP A 91 -19.04 10.75 15.00
CA ASP A 91 -18.11 9.95 14.19
C ASP A 91 -17.77 8.60 14.86
N THR A 92 -17.95 7.50 14.12
CA THR A 92 -17.73 6.14 14.61
C THR A 92 -16.26 5.87 14.94
N ALA A 93 -16.00 5.25 16.10
CA ALA A 93 -14.65 4.83 16.50
C ALA A 93 -13.99 3.84 15.50
N ALA A 94 -14.81 3.07 14.78
CA ALA A 94 -14.41 2.12 13.75
C ALA A 94 -13.58 2.75 12.61
N LEU A 95 -13.71 4.05 12.34
CA LEU A 95 -12.88 4.73 11.32
C LEU A 95 -11.38 4.64 11.62
N ARG A 96 -11.00 4.50 12.90
CA ARG A 96 -9.60 4.29 13.31
C ARG A 96 -9.06 2.92 12.89
N LEU A 97 -9.95 1.95 12.64
CA LEU A 97 -9.58 0.61 12.22
C LEU A 97 -9.28 0.52 10.72
N LEU A 98 -9.73 1.49 9.92
CA LEU A 98 -9.48 1.50 8.47
C LEU A 98 -7.98 1.47 8.12
N PRO A 99 -7.13 2.39 8.61
CA PRO A 99 -5.70 2.33 8.33
C PRO A 99 -5.03 1.10 8.94
N ILE A 100 -5.52 0.59 10.07
CA ILE A 100 -4.99 -0.64 10.70
C ILE A 100 -5.27 -1.85 9.80
N GLY A 101 -6.50 -1.96 9.29
CA GLY A 101 -6.88 -3.02 8.37
C GLY A 101 -6.13 -2.92 7.03
N ALA A 102 -5.89 -1.71 6.53
CA ALA A 102 -5.09 -1.49 5.33
C ALA A 102 -3.65 -2.00 5.52
N VAL A 103 -2.98 -1.60 6.62
CA VAL A 103 -1.63 -2.05 6.96
C VAL A 103 -1.57 -3.58 7.16
N ALA A 104 -2.57 -4.16 7.81
CA ALA A 104 -2.65 -5.61 7.96
C ALA A 104 -2.83 -6.32 6.60
N GLY A 105 -3.65 -5.76 5.70
CA GLY A 105 -3.79 -6.23 4.33
C GLY A 105 -2.47 -6.18 3.57
N ASP A 106 -1.77 -5.06 3.64
CA ASP A 106 -0.44 -4.87 3.03
C ASP A 106 0.57 -5.89 3.51
N ALA A 107 0.65 -6.13 4.82
CA ALA A 107 1.55 -7.13 5.38
C ALA A 107 1.23 -8.55 4.88
N ILE A 108 -0.05 -8.91 4.76
CA ILE A 108 -0.47 -10.21 4.23
C ILE A 108 -0.09 -10.34 2.76
N GLU A 109 -0.28 -9.28 1.99
CA GLU A 109 0.02 -9.27 0.57
C GLU A 109 1.54 -9.28 0.31
N GLY A 110 2.33 -8.45 1.00
CA GLY A 110 3.78 -8.47 0.92
C GLY A 110 4.39 -9.84 1.21
N VAL A 111 3.92 -10.53 2.27
CA VAL A 111 4.33 -11.91 2.57
C VAL A 111 3.92 -12.88 1.46
N ALA A 112 2.71 -12.75 0.93
CA ALA A 112 2.24 -13.62 -0.15
C ALA A 112 3.05 -13.41 -1.44
N LEU A 113 3.37 -12.17 -1.81
CA LEU A 113 4.19 -11.86 -2.99
C LEU A 113 5.64 -12.31 -2.85
N LEU A 114 6.23 -12.23 -1.65
CA LEU A 114 7.54 -12.82 -1.38
C LEU A 114 7.52 -14.34 -1.62
N LYS A 115 6.47 -15.05 -1.17
CA LYS A 115 6.30 -16.48 -1.46
C LYS A 115 6.16 -16.76 -2.96
N VAL A 116 5.46 -15.91 -3.72
CA VAL A 116 5.37 -16.03 -5.19
C VAL A 116 6.76 -15.88 -5.83
N LEU A 117 7.56 -14.91 -5.39
CA LEU A 117 8.94 -14.71 -5.86
C LEU A 117 9.83 -15.93 -5.59
N ASP A 118 9.62 -16.58 -4.45
CA ASP A 118 10.35 -17.78 -4.04
C ASP A 118 9.79 -19.07 -4.69
N GLY A 119 8.70 -18.96 -5.46
CA GLY A 119 8.09 -20.08 -6.18
C GLY A 119 7.17 -20.97 -5.34
N VAL A 120 6.82 -20.55 -4.13
CA VAL A 120 5.99 -21.33 -3.20
C VAL A 120 4.51 -21.10 -3.51
N ASP A 121 3.77 -22.18 -3.81
CA ASP A 121 2.32 -22.19 -4.07
C ASP A 121 1.84 -20.96 -4.85
N ARG A 122 2.50 -20.67 -5.98
CA ARG A 122 2.36 -19.39 -6.72
C ARG A 122 0.91 -18.98 -6.93
N ASP A 123 0.06 -19.93 -7.27
CA ASP A 123 -1.34 -19.69 -7.59
C ASP A 123 -2.15 -19.26 -6.35
N ALA A 124 -1.98 -19.96 -5.23
CA ALA A 124 -2.64 -19.65 -3.97
C ALA A 124 -2.13 -18.33 -3.37
N ASN A 125 -0.82 -18.11 -3.41
CA ASN A 125 -0.22 -16.87 -2.89
C ASN A 125 -0.53 -15.66 -3.79
N ALA A 126 -0.57 -15.80 -5.12
CA ALA A 126 -0.97 -14.72 -6.02
C ALA A 126 -2.44 -14.30 -5.80
N ARG A 127 -3.35 -15.27 -5.58
CA ARG A 127 -4.74 -14.96 -5.17
C ARG A 127 -4.79 -14.24 -3.83
N ARG A 128 -4.08 -14.75 -2.83
CA ARG A 128 -4.04 -14.17 -1.49
C ARG A 128 -3.52 -12.74 -1.52
N ALA A 129 -2.43 -12.49 -2.24
CA ALA A 129 -1.87 -11.16 -2.47
C ALA A 129 -2.92 -10.24 -3.08
N ARG A 130 -3.56 -10.64 -4.19
CA ARG A 130 -4.58 -9.84 -4.86
C ARG A 130 -5.77 -9.53 -3.95
N SER A 131 -6.31 -10.50 -3.23
CA SER A 131 -7.43 -10.27 -2.31
C SER A 131 -7.06 -9.29 -1.20
N ALA A 132 -5.86 -9.41 -0.64
CA ALA A 132 -5.36 -8.51 0.39
C ALA A 132 -5.07 -7.10 -0.17
N ALA A 133 -4.50 -6.98 -1.38
CA ALA A 133 -4.31 -5.70 -2.08
C ALA A 133 -5.64 -5.01 -2.41
N LEU A 134 -6.64 -5.74 -2.92
CA LEU A 134 -7.96 -5.15 -3.17
C LEU A 134 -8.62 -4.67 -1.87
N THR A 135 -8.47 -5.45 -0.79
CA THR A 135 -8.98 -5.06 0.53
C THR A 135 -8.26 -3.82 1.06
N LYS A 136 -6.92 -3.76 0.98
CA LYS A 136 -6.13 -2.61 1.44
C LYS A 136 -6.51 -1.34 0.67
N PHE A 137 -6.63 -1.43 -0.65
CA PHE A 137 -7.03 -0.29 -1.50
C PHE A 137 -8.45 0.19 -1.19
N ALA A 138 -9.40 -0.73 -0.98
CA ALA A 138 -10.77 -0.37 -0.60
C ALA A 138 -10.81 0.37 0.75
N LEU A 139 -10.11 -0.14 1.77
CA LEU A 139 -10.04 0.48 3.09
C LEU A 139 -9.40 1.87 3.04
N LEU A 140 -8.31 2.03 2.29
CA LEU A 140 -7.65 3.32 2.09
C LEU A 140 -8.54 4.30 1.33
N ALA A 141 -9.24 3.84 0.28
CA ALA A 141 -10.16 4.68 -0.47
C ALA A 141 -11.29 5.23 0.41
N VAL A 142 -11.90 4.37 1.24
CA VAL A 142 -12.94 4.80 2.20
C VAL A 142 -12.37 5.80 3.22
N ALA A 143 -11.18 5.53 3.76
CA ALA A 143 -10.54 6.42 4.72
C ALA A 143 -10.26 7.80 4.13
N LEU A 144 -9.69 7.86 2.92
CA LEU A 144 -9.36 9.11 2.24
C LEU A 144 -10.61 9.88 1.79
N ALA A 145 -11.66 9.17 1.32
CA ALA A 145 -12.93 9.80 0.97
C ALA A 145 -13.57 10.48 2.20
N TYR A 146 -13.56 9.81 3.36
CA TYR A 146 -14.01 10.41 4.61
C TYR A 146 -13.20 11.66 4.97
N VAL A 147 -11.86 11.58 4.89
CA VAL A 147 -10.97 12.72 5.17
C VAL A 147 -11.27 13.90 4.24
N GLY A 148 -11.44 13.65 2.95
CA GLY A 148 -11.77 14.66 1.95
C GLY A 148 -13.11 15.35 2.25
N ILE A 149 -14.18 14.57 2.39
CA ILE A 149 -15.54 15.10 2.65
C ILE A 149 -15.55 15.96 3.92
N ARG A 150 -14.94 15.48 5.02
CA ARG A 150 -14.93 16.20 6.29
C ARG A 150 -14.07 17.46 6.24
N SER A 151 -12.97 17.45 5.49
CA SER A 151 -12.13 18.63 5.31
C SER A 151 -12.87 19.73 4.56
N VAL A 152 -13.57 19.39 3.48
CA VAL A 152 -14.41 20.34 2.72
C VAL A 152 -15.51 20.92 3.61
N GLN A 153 -16.25 20.07 4.33
CA GLN A 153 -17.31 20.51 5.25
C GLN A 153 -16.83 21.46 6.35
N ARG A 154 -15.58 21.31 6.82
CA ARG A 154 -15.00 22.21 7.82
C ARG A 154 -14.65 23.57 7.23
N VAL A 155 -14.06 23.59 6.04
CA VAL A 155 -13.71 24.83 5.34
C VAL A 155 -14.98 25.62 5.00
N SER A 156 -16.04 24.96 4.53
CA SER A 156 -17.31 25.64 4.21
C SER A 156 -18.08 26.18 5.43
N ARG A 157 -17.67 25.82 6.65
CA ARG A 157 -18.32 26.27 7.91
C ARG A 157 -17.48 27.31 8.67
N ALA A 158 -16.27 27.62 8.21
CA ALA A 158 -15.37 28.60 8.78
C ALA A 158 -15.51 29.93 8.04
#